data_AF-A0A418RH92-F1
#
_entry.id   AF-A0A418RH92-F1
#
_cell.length_a   1.000
_cell.length_b   1.000
_cell.length_c   1.000
_cell.angle_alpha   90.00
_cell.angle_beta   90.00
_cell.angle_gamma   90.00
#
_symmetry.space_group_name_H-M   'P 1'
#
loop_
_entity.id
_entity.type
_entity.pdbx_description
1 polymer ?
#
loop_
_entity_poly.entity_id
_entity_poly.type
_entity_poly.pdbx_seq_one_letter_code
_entity_poly.pdbx_strand_id
1 'polypeptide(L)'
;MKNIIVMSGDIGSGKSSVATELKQLTDFDIIGTGAIQRAIATRRGLTTLELNEISQTDRSVDDEIDAYVIETGKSQDRLIMDSRLAWHFIPTAFKVFLAVDVVVGAERVFNASRNDEKNESLEITLKNNLKRQTIEDQRFNQLYNIHFRKYGNYDLIIDTSYATPLAIAQKINDCFNAWLKQQSFSSLWITPKKLLPSLAFDAISDDHQELNVFIYKEFIYIQQGHSLVIEAHKAGHDLIPAKIITEEANQLLNDGVTVAEAAHKVSLAMLKDWEEALGFKYTRYPEAV
;
A
#
# COMPACT_ATOMS: atom_id res chain seq x y z
N MET A 1 4.77 -24.67 9.03
CA MET A 1 4.71 -23.23 8.64
C MET A 1 3.30 -22.77 8.96
N LYS A 2 3.12 -21.54 9.44
CA LYS A 2 1.79 -21.02 9.79
C LYS A 2 1.25 -20.17 8.66
N ASN A 3 -0.05 -20.24 8.45
CA ASN A 3 -0.79 -19.51 7.46
C ASN A 3 -1.25 -18.19 8.06
N ILE A 4 -0.38 -17.18 7.99
CA ILE A 4 -0.66 -15.83 8.50
C ILE A 4 -0.52 -14.85 7.34
N ILE A 5 -1.55 -14.02 7.16
CA ILE A 5 -1.56 -12.89 6.23
C ILE A 5 -1.52 -11.62 7.07
N VAL A 6 -0.47 -10.82 6.92
CA VAL A 6 -0.37 -9.50 7.58
C VAL A 6 -0.71 -8.43 6.56
N MET A 7 -1.68 -7.57 6.89
CA MET A 7 -2.15 -6.51 6.02
C MET A 7 -1.74 -5.15 6.55
N SER A 8 -0.89 -4.51 5.78
CA SER A 8 -0.51 -3.10 5.89
C SER A 8 -1.16 -2.30 4.78
N GLY A 9 -1.06 -0.98 4.85
CA GLY A 9 -1.56 -0.14 3.78
C GLY A 9 -1.92 1.27 4.21
N ASP A 10 -2.07 2.12 3.21
CA ASP A 10 -2.31 3.54 3.34
C ASP A 10 -3.60 3.86 4.12
N ILE A 11 -3.74 5.12 4.54
CA ILE A 11 -4.97 5.62 5.14
C ILE A 11 -6.07 5.61 4.06
N GLY A 12 -7.23 5.03 4.36
CA GLY A 12 -8.32 4.89 3.38
C GLY A 12 -8.12 3.77 2.34
N SER A 13 -7.10 2.92 2.49
CA SER A 13 -6.85 1.79 1.57
C SER A 13 -7.90 0.68 1.60
N GLY A 14 -8.85 0.70 2.54
CA GLY A 14 -9.91 -0.31 2.63
C GLY A 14 -9.50 -1.61 3.34
N LYS A 15 -8.40 -1.62 4.12
CA LYS A 15 -7.90 -2.79 4.88
C LYS A 15 -9.00 -3.60 5.57
N SER A 16 -9.85 -2.97 6.38
CA SER A 16 -10.87 -3.71 7.14
C SER A 16 -11.97 -4.31 6.25
N SER A 17 -12.32 -3.66 5.14
CA SER A 17 -13.25 -4.22 4.14
C SER A 17 -12.61 -5.42 3.43
N VAL A 18 -11.36 -5.29 2.98
CA VAL A 18 -10.60 -6.38 2.35
C VAL A 18 -10.40 -7.55 3.33
N ALA A 19 -10.12 -7.27 4.61
CA ALA A 19 -9.98 -8.29 5.66
C ALA A 19 -11.25 -9.13 5.78
N THR A 20 -12.41 -8.45 5.75
CA THR A 20 -13.72 -9.08 5.87
C THR A 20 -13.97 -10.02 4.71
N GLU A 21 -13.75 -9.56 3.47
CA GLU A 21 -13.87 -10.41 2.27
C GLU A 21 -12.89 -11.58 2.30
N LEU A 22 -11.63 -11.33 2.70
CA LEU A 22 -10.60 -12.36 2.78
C LEU A 22 -10.94 -13.41 3.85
N LYS A 23 -11.56 -13.02 4.97
CA LYS A 23 -12.10 -13.97 5.96
C LYS A 23 -13.18 -14.86 5.36
N GLN A 24 -14.08 -14.32 4.53
CA GLN A 24 -15.08 -15.15 3.84
C GLN A 24 -14.45 -16.17 2.87
N LEU A 25 -13.36 -15.77 2.19
CA LEU A 25 -12.66 -16.63 1.23
C LEU A 25 -11.80 -17.72 1.88
N THR A 26 -11.23 -17.44 3.06
CA THR A 26 -10.19 -18.29 3.67
C THR A 26 -10.64 -18.98 4.96
N ASP A 27 -11.71 -18.49 5.58
CA ASP A 27 -12.13 -18.86 6.95
C ASP A 27 -11.02 -18.64 7.99
N PHE A 28 -10.20 -17.60 7.79
CA PHE A 28 -9.17 -17.17 8.74
C PHE A 28 -9.77 -16.18 9.74
N ASP A 29 -9.22 -16.17 10.96
CA ASP A 29 -9.61 -15.17 11.95
C ASP A 29 -8.97 -13.82 11.67
N ILE A 30 -9.61 -12.74 12.15
CA ILE A 30 -9.10 -11.38 11.98
C ILE A 30 -8.71 -10.82 13.35
N ILE A 31 -7.46 -10.42 13.49
CA ILE A 31 -6.99 -9.61 14.63
C ILE A 31 -6.56 -8.24 14.10
N GLY A 32 -7.28 -7.20 14.49
CA GLY A 32 -6.93 -5.81 14.17
C GLY A 32 -6.27 -5.08 15.34
N THR A 33 -5.56 -3.99 15.06
CA THR A 33 -4.90 -3.15 16.09
C THR A 33 -5.84 -2.73 17.22
N GLY A 34 -7.10 -2.40 16.93
CA GLY A 34 -8.07 -2.04 17.97
C GLY A 34 -8.42 -3.19 18.92
N ALA A 35 -8.40 -4.43 18.45
CA ALA A 35 -8.59 -5.61 19.31
C ALA A 35 -7.37 -5.84 20.22
N ILE A 36 -6.16 -5.63 19.69
CA ILE A 36 -4.90 -5.71 20.44
C ILE A 36 -4.88 -4.66 21.56
N GLN A 37 -5.18 -3.40 21.23
CA GLN A 37 -5.23 -2.30 22.20
C GLN A 37 -6.28 -2.56 23.29
N ARG A 38 -7.47 -3.04 22.95
CA ARG A 38 -8.48 -3.43 23.93
C ARG A 38 -7.99 -4.53 24.87
N ALA A 39 -7.36 -5.58 24.33
CA ALA A 39 -6.83 -6.66 25.14
C ALA A 39 -5.72 -6.18 26.11
N ILE A 40 -4.86 -5.27 25.67
CA ILE A 40 -3.83 -4.65 26.53
C ILE A 40 -4.47 -3.78 27.61
N ALA A 41 -5.42 -2.92 27.24
CA ALA A 41 -6.12 -2.06 28.19
C ALA A 41 -6.78 -2.90 29.31
N THR A 42 -7.52 -3.95 28.93
CA THR A 42 -8.13 -4.87 29.89
C THR A 42 -7.10 -5.56 30.80
N ARG A 43 -5.96 -6.01 30.27
CA ARG A 43 -4.88 -6.61 31.08
C ARG A 43 -4.29 -5.62 32.09
N ARG A 44 -4.22 -4.33 31.75
CA ARG A 44 -3.75 -3.26 32.62
C ARG A 44 -4.85 -2.72 33.56
N GLY A 45 -6.09 -3.21 33.48
CA GLY A 45 -7.21 -2.66 34.23
C GLY A 45 -7.61 -1.24 33.80
N LEU A 46 -7.30 -0.88 32.55
CA LEU A 46 -7.54 0.44 31.95
C LEU A 46 -8.63 0.36 30.89
N THR A 47 -9.20 1.51 30.56
CA THR A 47 -9.96 1.73 29.34
C THR A 47 -9.02 1.93 28.15
N THR A 48 -9.53 1.78 26.93
CA THR A 48 -8.76 2.10 25.71
C THR A 48 -8.38 3.57 25.60
N LEU A 49 -9.21 4.46 26.18
CA LEU A 49 -8.93 5.89 26.18
C LEU A 49 -7.72 6.20 27.06
N GLU A 50 -7.70 5.68 28.29
CA GLU A 50 -6.57 5.83 29.21
C GLU A 50 -5.29 5.21 28.63
N LEU A 51 -5.38 4.03 28.00
CA LEU A 51 -4.23 3.42 27.33
C LEU A 51 -3.68 4.31 26.20
N ASN A 52 -4.56 4.94 25.42
CA ASN A 52 -4.15 5.86 24.34
C ASN A 52 -3.45 7.11 24.89
N GLU A 53 -3.90 7.67 26.02
CA GLU A 53 -3.24 8.80 26.67
C GLU A 53 -1.84 8.42 27.14
N ILE A 54 -1.69 7.25 27.78
CA ILE A 54 -0.39 6.73 28.22
C ILE A 54 0.55 6.48 27.03
N SER A 55 0.04 5.94 25.92
CA SER A 55 0.85 5.63 24.72
C SER A 55 1.50 6.84 24.03
N GLN A 56 1.09 8.06 24.41
CA GLN A 56 1.69 9.30 23.89
C GLN A 56 3.02 9.66 24.57
N THR A 57 3.25 9.17 25.79
CA THR A 57 4.41 9.55 26.61
C THR A 57 5.19 8.35 27.14
N ASP A 58 4.61 7.15 27.12
CA ASP A 58 5.22 5.93 27.63
C ASP A 58 5.36 4.86 26.54
N ARG A 59 6.61 4.55 26.22
CA ARG A 59 7.00 3.52 25.25
C ARG A 59 6.57 2.10 25.68
N SER A 60 6.33 1.87 26.97
CA SER A 60 5.94 0.54 27.47
C SER A 60 4.66 0.01 26.80
N VAL A 61 3.78 0.90 26.35
CA VAL A 61 2.56 0.52 25.60
C VAL A 61 2.91 0.00 24.21
N ASP A 62 3.83 0.66 23.50
CA ASP A 62 4.32 0.18 22.20
C ASP A 62 5.01 -1.19 22.37
N ASP A 63 5.89 -1.33 23.37
CA ASP A 63 6.61 -2.58 23.62
C ASP A 63 5.63 -3.74 23.93
N GLU A 64 4.51 -3.48 24.62
CA GLU A 64 3.46 -4.48 24.87
C GLU A 64 2.65 -4.84 23.62
N ILE A 65 2.37 -3.87 22.74
CA ILE A 65 1.73 -4.12 21.45
C ILE A 65 2.65 -4.99 20.60
N ASP A 66 3.94 -4.65 20.53
CA ASP A 66 4.94 -5.38 19.76
C ASP A 66 5.07 -6.82 20.29
N ALA A 67 5.20 -6.99 21.61
CA ALA A 67 5.24 -8.31 22.24
C ALA A 67 3.98 -9.14 21.94
N TYR A 68 2.80 -8.52 21.96
CA TYR A 68 1.55 -9.20 21.61
C TYR A 68 1.53 -9.66 20.15
N VAL A 69 1.97 -8.82 19.22
CA VAL A 69 2.05 -9.15 17.79
C VAL A 69 3.03 -10.30 17.55
N ILE A 70 4.22 -10.24 18.16
CA ILE A 70 5.24 -11.29 18.10
C ILE A 70 4.68 -12.61 18.62
N GLU A 71 4.05 -12.60 19.79
CA GLU A 71 3.50 -13.81 20.39
C GLU A 71 2.33 -14.37 19.56
N THR A 72 1.52 -13.51 18.95
CA THR A 72 0.46 -13.93 18.04
C THR A 72 1.06 -14.65 16.82
N GLY A 73 2.13 -14.12 16.22
CA GLY A 73 2.86 -14.81 15.15
C GLY A 73 3.42 -16.16 15.57
N LYS A 74 3.89 -16.29 16.82
CA LYS A 74 4.45 -17.52 17.39
C LYS A 74 3.41 -18.54 17.84
N SER A 75 2.20 -18.14 18.19
CA SER A 75 1.16 -19.03 18.74
C SER A 75 -0.02 -19.33 17.79
N GLN A 76 -0.43 -18.39 16.92
CA GLN A 76 -1.62 -18.54 16.08
C GLN A 76 -1.34 -19.13 14.69
N ASP A 77 -2.37 -19.62 14.02
CA ASP A 77 -2.39 -20.10 12.64
C ASP A 77 -3.73 -19.70 12.00
N ARG A 78 -3.83 -19.72 10.66
CA ARG A 78 -5.04 -19.31 9.91
C ARG A 78 -5.55 -17.93 10.32
N LEU A 79 -4.67 -16.93 10.22
CA LEU A 79 -4.91 -15.59 10.75
C LEU A 79 -4.68 -14.50 9.70
N ILE A 80 -5.56 -13.52 9.70
CA ILE A 80 -5.40 -12.22 9.03
C ILE A 80 -5.14 -11.18 10.11
N MET A 81 -4.00 -10.51 10.04
CA MET A 81 -3.64 -9.44 10.98
C MET A 81 -3.71 -8.07 10.30
N ASP A 82 -4.69 -7.25 10.71
CA ASP A 82 -4.81 -5.85 10.27
C ASP A 82 -3.99 -4.96 11.21
N SER A 83 -2.72 -4.75 10.83
CA SER A 83 -1.76 -3.96 11.59
C SER A 83 -0.66 -3.45 10.66
N ARG A 84 -0.39 -2.15 10.73
CA ARG A 84 0.59 -1.47 9.87
C ARG A 84 2.03 -1.95 10.03
N LEU A 85 2.37 -2.52 11.19
CA LEU A 85 3.74 -2.95 11.50
C LEU A 85 3.87 -4.46 11.72
N ALA A 86 2.79 -5.24 11.62
CA ALA A 86 2.86 -6.68 11.85
C ALA A 86 3.82 -7.41 10.91
N TRP A 87 4.02 -6.90 9.68
CA TRP A 87 5.01 -7.43 8.73
C TRP A 87 6.44 -7.43 9.27
N HIS A 88 6.78 -6.47 10.15
CA HIS A 88 8.09 -6.34 10.74
C HIS A 88 8.29 -7.37 11.87
N PHE A 89 7.25 -7.60 12.66
CA PHE A 89 7.30 -8.47 13.84
C PHE A 89 6.96 -9.94 13.57
N ILE A 90 6.32 -10.24 12.44
CA ILE A 90 5.98 -11.60 12.01
C ILE A 90 6.68 -11.89 10.66
N PRO A 91 8.00 -12.15 10.66
CA PRO A 91 8.78 -12.28 9.42
C PRO A 91 8.35 -13.46 8.56
N THR A 92 7.67 -14.46 9.14
CA THR A 92 7.19 -15.69 8.47
C THR A 92 5.81 -15.55 7.83
N ALA A 93 5.10 -14.43 8.03
CA ALA A 93 3.79 -14.20 7.43
C ALA A 93 3.92 -13.82 5.95
N PHE A 94 2.82 -14.00 5.21
CA PHE A 94 2.64 -13.40 3.90
C PHE A 94 2.26 -11.92 4.06
N LYS A 95 3.12 -11.03 3.56
CA LYS A 95 3.08 -9.59 3.82
C LYS A 95 2.42 -8.85 2.67
N VAL A 96 1.27 -8.25 2.95
CA VAL A 96 0.47 -7.52 1.97
C VAL A 96 0.46 -6.03 2.28
N PHE A 97 0.72 -5.19 1.29
CA PHE A 97 0.54 -3.74 1.35
C PHE A 97 -0.59 -3.29 0.43
N LEU A 98 -1.63 -2.70 1.01
CA LEU A 98 -2.72 -2.06 0.27
C LEU A 98 -2.36 -0.59 0.00
N ALA A 99 -1.96 -0.30 -1.24
CA ALA A 99 -1.69 1.05 -1.70
C ALA A 99 -2.98 1.72 -2.16
N VAL A 100 -3.12 3.03 -1.94
CA VAL A 100 -4.28 3.78 -2.46
C VAL A 100 -3.82 5.14 -2.98
N ASP A 101 -4.51 5.66 -3.99
CA ASP A 101 -4.42 7.07 -4.29
C ASP A 101 -4.84 7.90 -3.07
N VAL A 102 -4.05 8.92 -2.72
CA VAL A 102 -4.26 9.67 -1.46
C VAL A 102 -5.58 10.45 -1.47
N VAL A 103 -6.05 10.90 -2.62
CA VAL A 103 -7.34 11.61 -2.75
C VAL A 103 -8.48 10.60 -2.60
N VAL A 104 -8.41 9.46 -3.28
CA VAL A 104 -9.39 8.36 -3.11
C VAL A 104 -9.44 7.87 -1.66
N GLY A 105 -8.27 7.73 -1.02
CA GLY A 105 -8.17 7.38 0.39
C GLY A 105 -8.82 8.42 1.31
N ALA A 106 -8.60 9.72 1.03
CA ALA A 106 -9.25 10.81 1.74
C ALA A 106 -10.77 10.83 1.55
N GLU A 107 -11.27 10.58 0.33
CA GLU A 107 -12.70 10.47 0.05
C GLU A 107 -13.36 9.35 0.85
N ARG A 108 -12.72 8.18 0.92
CA ARG A 108 -13.22 7.05 1.72
C ARG A 108 -13.29 7.38 3.20
N VAL A 109 -12.23 8.01 3.74
CA VAL A 109 -12.21 8.44 5.14
C VAL A 109 -13.31 9.47 5.38
N PHE A 110 -13.39 10.52 4.57
CA PHE A 110 -14.38 11.58 4.68
C PHE A 110 -15.81 11.04 4.64
N ASN A 111 -16.10 10.11 3.72
CA ASN A 111 -17.41 9.49 3.59
C ASN A 111 -17.77 8.58 4.78
N ALA A 112 -16.80 7.88 5.36
CA ALA A 112 -17.00 7.05 6.55
C ALA A 112 -17.20 7.87 7.83
N SER A 113 -16.68 9.10 7.88
CA SER A 113 -16.67 9.96 9.06
C SER A 113 -17.66 11.13 8.98
N ARG A 114 -18.66 11.10 8.08
CA ARG A 114 -19.60 12.23 7.86
C ARG A 114 -20.36 12.71 9.10
N ASN A 115 -20.40 11.91 10.17
CA ASN A 115 -21.04 12.28 11.44
C ASN A 115 -20.04 12.84 12.48
N ASP A 116 -18.76 13.01 12.14
CA ASP A 116 -17.73 13.55 13.03
C ASP A 116 -17.50 15.03 12.70
N GLU A 117 -17.75 15.91 13.67
CA GLU A 117 -17.61 17.37 13.55
C GLU A 117 -16.19 17.80 13.11
N LYS A 118 -15.18 16.92 13.23
CA LYS A 118 -13.79 17.18 12.84
C LYS A 118 -13.48 17.00 11.36
N ASN A 119 -14.43 16.53 10.53
CA ASN A 119 -14.23 16.32 9.09
C ASN A 119 -15.07 17.30 8.26
N GLU A 120 -14.68 18.57 8.28
CA GLU A 120 -15.42 19.68 7.65
C GLU A 120 -15.39 19.65 6.11
N SER A 121 -14.33 19.13 5.49
CA SER A 121 -14.20 19.03 4.03
C SER A 121 -13.24 17.93 3.59
N LEU A 122 -13.37 17.48 2.33
CA LEU A 122 -12.44 16.53 1.71
C LEU A 122 -10.99 17.03 1.74
N GLU A 123 -10.77 18.33 1.49
CA GLU A 123 -9.44 18.93 1.51
C GLU A 123 -8.80 18.86 2.90
N ILE A 124 -9.58 19.16 3.95
CA ILE A 124 -9.12 19.05 5.34
C ILE A 124 -8.82 17.59 5.68
N THR A 125 -9.67 16.64 5.27
CA THR A 125 -9.43 15.21 5.47
C THR A 125 -8.15 14.75 4.76
N LEU A 126 -7.91 15.18 3.51
CA LEU A 126 -6.69 14.87 2.78
C LEU A 126 -5.45 15.41 3.52
N LYS A 127 -5.47 16.68 3.91
CA LYS A 127 -4.37 17.31 4.67
C LYS A 127 -4.10 16.59 5.99
N ASN A 128 -5.15 16.21 6.71
CA ASN A 128 -5.03 15.48 7.98
C ASN A 128 -4.45 14.07 7.76
N ASN A 129 -4.88 13.37 6.70
CA ASN A 129 -4.33 12.06 6.34
C ASN A 129 -2.85 12.14 6.00
N LEU A 130 -2.44 13.10 5.17
CA LEU A 130 -1.03 13.30 4.81
C LEU A 130 -0.18 13.67 6.04
N LYS A 131 -0.68 14.57 6.90
CA LYS A 131 0.00 14.93 8.16
C LYS A 131 0.17 13.71 9.07
N ARG A 132 -0.89 12.91 9.24
CA ARG A 132 -0.87 11.70 10.05
C ARG A 132 0.16 10.71 9.50
N GLN A 133 0.18 10.52 8.20
CA GLN A 133 1.13 9.67 7.51
C GLN A 133 2.59 10.10 7.77
N THR A 134 2.91 11.39 7.66
CA THR A 134 4.25 11.90 7.96
C THR A 134 4.66 11.65 9.42
N ILE A 135 3.75 11.87 10.36
CA ILE A 135 4.01 11.64 11.79
C ILE A 135 4.25 10.15 12.07
N GLU A 136 3.42 9.27 11.49
CA GLU A 136 3.56 7.82 11.63
C GLU A 136 4.89 7.33 11.03
N ASP A 137 5.24 7.78 9.82
CA ASP A 137 6.49 7.40 9.16
C ASP A 137 7.73 7.85 9.96
N GLN A 138 7.71 9.07 10.53
CA GLN A 138 8.77 9.56 11.44
C GLN A 138 8.87 8.72 12.71
N ARG A 139 7.74 8.40 13.34
CA ARG A 139 7.70 7.57 14.55
C ARG A 139 8.24 6.17 14.27
N PHE A 140 7.86 5.55 13.17
CA PHE A 140 8.33 4.20 12.80
C PHE A 140 9.83 4.18 12.51
N ASN A 141 10.35 5.21 11.85
CA ASN A 141 11.79 5.33 11.63
C ASN A 141 12.55 5.53 12.95
N GLN A 142 12.07 6.40 13.84
CA GLN A 142 12.70 6.65 15.15
C GLN A 142 12.71 5.40 16.05
N LEU A 143 11.62 4.63 16.05
CA LEU A 143 11.48 3.47 16.94
C LEU A 143 12.17 2.22 16.40
N TYR A 144 12.11 1.99 15.08
CA TYR A 144 12.48 0.71 14.47
C TYR A 144 13.43 0.83 13.27
N ASN A 145 13.80 2.04 12.85
CA ASN A 145 14.57 2.30 11.64
C ASN A 145 13.95 1.68 10.38
N ILE A 146 12.61 1.72 10.30
CA ILE A 146 11.84 1.19 9.16
C ILE A 146 11.18 2.32 8.38
N HIS A 147 10.99 2.07 7.08
CA HIS A 147 10.22 2.92 6.19
C HIS A 147 8.95 2.17 5.76
N PHE A 148 7.79 2.69 6.13
CA PHE A 148 6.49 2.04 5.92
C PHE A 148 6.18 1.76 4.44
N ARG A 149 6.57 2.67 3.54
CA ARG A 149 6.37 2.58 2.08
C ARG A 149 7.59 2.08 1.31
N LYS A 150 8.56 1.44 1.95
CA LYS A 150 9.57 0.67 1.21
C LYS A 150 8.92 -0.64 0.76
N TYR A 151 8.52 -0.73 -0.51
CA TYR A 151 7.70 -1.84 -1.00
C TYR A 151 8.44 -3.18 -0.99
N GLY A 152 9.77 -3.17 -1.07
CA GLY A 152 10.59 -4.37 -0.87
C GLY A 152 10.43 -5.07 0.49
N ASN A 153 9.71 -4.49 1.44
CA ASN A 153 9.35 -5.14 2.71
C ASN A 153 8.17 -6.12 2.61
N TYR A 154 7.43 -6.11 1.50
CA TYR A 154 6.18 -6.86 1.33
C TYR A 154 6.29 -7.89 0.20
N ASP A 155 5.56 -9.00 0.35
CA ASP A 155 5.47 -10.04 -0.68
C ASP A 155 4.52 -9.61 -1.80
N LEU A 156 3.46 -8.88 -1.44
CA LEU A 156 2.42 -8.39 -2.35
C LEU A 156 2.07 -6.93 -2.05
N ILE A 157 2.12 -6.10 -3.08
CA ILE A 157 1.65 -4.72 -3.12
C ILE A 157 0.48 -4.67 -4.08
N ILE A 158 -0.66 -4.15 -3.62
CA ILE A 158 -1.86 -4.07 -4.44
C ILE A 158 -2.53 -2.70 -4.30
N ASP A 159 -2.76 -2.06 -5.43
CA ASP A 159 -3.51 -0.80 -5.48
C ASP A 159 -5.00 -1.08 -5.26
N THR A 160 -5.63 -0.31 -4.39
CA THR A 160 -7.04 -0.49 -4.05
C THR A 160 -7.90 0.67 -4.52
N SER A 161 -7.38 1.59 -5.34
CA SER A 161 -8.05 2.85 -5.65
C SER A 161 -9.36 2.64 -6.40
N TYR A 162 -9.36 1.75 -7.39
CA TYR A 162 -10.51 1.55 -8.29
C TYR A 162 -11.08 0.14 -8.33
N ALA A 163 -10.37 -0.85 -7.77
CA ALA A 163 -10.89 -2.22 -7.65
C ALA A 163 -11.73 -2.41 -6.37
N THR A 164 -12.71 -3.31 -6.45
CA THR A 164 -13.61 -3.61 -5.32
C THR A 164 -12.89 -4.40 -4.22
N PRO A 165 -13.29 -4.29 -2.93
CA PRO A 165 -12.68 -5.06 -1.84
C PRO A 165 -12.66 -6.57 -2.09
N LEU A 166 -13.72 -7.12 -2.71
CA LEU A 166 -13.79 -8.53 -3.07
C LEU A 166 -12.74 -8.90 -4.12
N ALA A 167 -12.57 -8.11 -5.17
CA ALA A 167 -11.55 -8.36 -6.20
C ALA A 167 -10.13 -8.31 -5.61
N ILE A 168 -9.88 -7.35 -4.70
CA ILE A 168 -8.61 -7.25 -3.96
C ILE A 168 -8.39 -8.50 -3.10
N ALA A 169 -9.39 -8.92 -2.32
CA ALA A 169 -9.29 -10.10 -1.46
C ALA A 169 -9.08 -11.39 -2.26
N GLN A 170 -9.76 -11.55 -3.41
CA GLN A 170 -9.54 -12.65 -4.33
C GLN A 170 -8.09 -12.67 -4.82
N LYS A 171 -7.56 -11.51 -5.25
CA LYS A 171 -6.18 -11.43 -5.72
C LYS A 171 -5.16 -11.76 -4.62
N ILE A 172 -5.40 -11.28 -3.39
CA ILE A 172 -4.58 -11.63 -2.23
C ILE A 172 -4.61 -13.14 -1.97
N ASN A 173 -5.79 -13.75 -2.00
CA ASN A 173 -5.94 -15.20 -1.82
C ASN A 173 -5.22 -16.00 -2.91
N ASP A 174 -5.31 -15.58 -4.18
CA ASP A 174 -4.59 -16.21 -5.29
C ASP A 174 -3.07 -16.18 -5.05
N CYS A 175 -2.53 -15.01 -4.72
CA CYS A 175 -1.09 -14.82 -4.50
C CYS A 175 -0.62 -15.55 -3.23
N PHE A 176 -1.44 -15.56 -2.17
CA PHE A 176 -1.15 -16.31 -0.96
C PHE A 176 -1.09 -17.81 -1.23
N ASN A 177 -2.02 -18.35 -2.02
CA ASN A 177 -2.00 -19.76 -2.42
C ASN A 177 -0.79 -20.10 -3.30
N ALA A 178 -0.39 -19.20 -4.20
CA ALA A 178 0.83 -19.34 -4.98
C ALA A 178 2.08 -19.33 -4.08
N TRP A 179 2.14 -18.40 -3.12
CA TRP A 179 3.21 -18.28 -2.13
C TRP A 179 3.34 -19.56 -1.28
N LEU A 180 2.24 -20.11 -0.76
CA LEU A 180 2.23 -21.38 -0.02
C LEU A 180 2.79 -22.55 -0.86
N LYS A 181 2.55 -22.53 -2.17
CA LYS A 181 3.03 -23.55 -3.12
C LYS A 181 4.41 -23.23 -3.71
N GLN A 182 5.05 -22.15 -3.29
CA GLN A 182 6.31 -21.65 -3.84
C GLN A 182 6.26 -21.43 -5.36
N GLN A 183 5.09 -21.00 -5.86
CA GLN A 183 4.86 -20.65 -7.25
C GLN A 183 5.13 -19.16 -7.48
N SER A 184 5.53 -18.79 -8.70
CA SER A 184 5.75 -17.40 -9.07
C SER A 184 4.43 -16.62 -9.13
N PHE A 185 4.43 -15.41 -8.62
CA PHE A 185 3.36 -14.42 -8.78
C PHE A 185 3.95 -13.01 -8.88
N SER A 186 3.20 -12.08 -9.45
CA SER A 186 3.60 -10.66 -9.49
C SER A 186 3.51 -10.05 -8.10
N SER A 187 4.60 -9.44 -7.63
CA SER A 187 4.63 -8.76 -6.33
C SER A 187 3.91 -7.41 -6.35
N LEU A 188 3.69 -6.80 -7.51
CA LEU A 188 2.89 -5.58 -7.64
C LEU A 188 1.70 -5.81 -8.57
N TRP A 189 0.53 -5.36 -8.10
CA TRP A 189 -0.71 -5.22 -8.86
C TRP A 189 -1.20 -3.79 -8.75
N ILE A 190 -1.28 -3.08 -9.87
CA ILE A 190 -1.49 -1.63 -9.86
C ILE A 190 -2.51 -1.22 -10.90
N THR A 191 -3.24 -0.14 -10.62
CA THR A 191 -4.12 0.46 -11.61
C THR A 191 -3.33 1.18 -12.70
N PRO A 192 -3.69 1.04 -13.99
CA PRO A 192 -3.05 1.77 -15.09
C PRO A 192 -3.00 3.30 -14.84
N LYS A 193 -4.02 3.85 -14.17
CA LYS A 193 -4.17 5.29 -13.90
C LYS A 193 -3.16 5.87 -12.90
N LYS A 194 -2.35 5.04 -12.24
CA LYS A 194 -1.33 5.47 -11.26
C LYS A 194 0.10 5.41 -11.82
N LEU A 195 0.27 4.84 -13.01
CA LEU A 195 1.57 4.65 -13.63
C LEU A 195 1.95 5.86 -14.45
N LEU A 196 3.11 6.45 -14.15
CA LEU A 196 3.64 7.60 -14.87
C LEU A 196 4.48 7.15 -16.07
N PRO A 197 4.28 7.71 -17.27
CA PRO A 197 5.08 7.35 -18.44
C PRO A 197 6.48 7.96 -18.37
N SER A 198 7.50 7.15 -18.63
CA SER A 198 8.89 7.62 -18.87
C SER A 198 9.19 7.97 -20.34
N LEU A 199 8.25 7.68 -21.25
CA LEU A 199 8.37 7.92 -22.69
C LEU A 199 7.24 8.85 -23.14
N ALA A 200 7.52 9.69 -24.14
CA ALA A 200 6.48 10.48 -24.80
C ALA A 200 5.49 9.53 -25.52
N PHE A 201 4.21 9.91 -25.58
CA PHE A 201 3.14 9.02 -26.05
C PHE A 201 3.36 8.57 -27.51
N ASP A 202 3.89 9.46 -28.35
CA ASP A 202 4.22 9.22 -29.76
C ASP A 202 5.50 8.39 -29.98
N ALA A 203 6.37 8.32 -28.97
CA ALA A 203 7.59 7.51 -29.00
C ALA A 203 7.36 6.04 -28.60
N ILE A 204 6.15 5.69 -28.15
CA ILE A 204 5.80 4.33 -27.73
C ILE A 204 5.68 3.46 -28.97
N SER A 205 6.66 2.59 -29.15
CA SER A 205 6.74 1.66 -30.29
C SER A 205 6.88 0.20 -29.86
N ASP A 206 6.77 -0.06 -28.56
CA ASP A 206 7.18 -1.34 -27.97
C ASP A 206 6.04 -2.37 -27.87
N ASP A 207 6.40 -3.63 -28.13
CA ASP A 207 5.64 -4.85 -27.81
C ASP A 207 6.39 -5.62 -26.73
N HIS A 208 6.22 -5.21 -25.47
CA HIS A 208 6.85 -5.87 -24.33
C HIS A 208 5.88 -6.88 -23.70
N GLN A 209 6.41 -8.01 -23.25
CA GLN A 209 5.62 -9.04 -22.59
C GLN A 209 5.45 -8.80 -21.08
N GLU A 210 6.26 -7.91 -20.49
CA GLU A 210 6.25 -7.62 -19.06
C GLU A 210 6.26 -6.11 -18.79
N LEU A 211 5.59 -5.71 -17.72
CA LEU A 211 5.58 -4.34 -17.21
C LEU A 211 6.62 -4.19 -16.10
N ASN A 212 7.72 -3.50 -16.40
CA ASN A 212 8.75 -3.14 -15.42
C ASN A 212 8.57 -1.69 -14.99
N VAL A 213 8.62 -1.45 -13.68
CA VAL A 213 8.43 -0.14 -13.08
C VAL A 213 9.52 0.18 -12.07
N PHE A 214 9.89 1.44 -11.96
CA PHE A 214 10.73 1.92 -10.86
C PHE A 214 9.97 2.90 -9.99
N ILE A 215 10.42 3.04 -8.74
CA ILE A 215 9.80 3.94 -7.76
C ILE A 215 10.77 5.06 -7.45
N TYR A 216 10.26 6.29 -7.48
CA TYR A 216 11.00 7.46 -7.03
C TYR A 216 10.09 8.35 -6.19
N LYS A 217 10.54 8.64 -4.96
CA LYS A 217 9.72 9.22 -3.89
C LYS A 217 8.50 8.33 -3.60
N GLU A 218 7.31 8.74 -4.05
CA GLU A 218 6.04 8.03 -3.86
C GLU A 218 5.36 7.65 -5.19
N PHE A 219 5.99 7.98 -6.32
CA PHE A 219 5.44 7.77 -7.66
C PHE A 219 6.06 6.54 -8.31
N ILE A 220 5.26 5.87 -9.14
CA ILE A 220 5.62 4.64 -9.83
C ILE A 220 5.67 4.96 -11.33
N TYR A 221 6.86 4.81 -11.90
CA TYR A 221 7.15 5.16 -13.29
C TYR A 221 7.31 3.89 -14.10
N ILE A 222 6.77 3.90 -15.31
CA ILE A 222 6.93 2.81 -16.27
C ILE A 222 8.37 2.86 -16.78
N GLN A 223 9.17 1.84 -16.56
CA GLN A 223 10.46 1.69 -17.25
C GLN A 223 10.25 1.08 -18.64
N GLN A 224 9.39 0.06 -18.70
CA GLN A 224 9.16 -0.77 -19.88
C GLN A 224 7.72 -1.29 -19.84
N GLY A 225 7.07 -1.39 -21.00
CA GLY A 225 5.72 -1.94 -21.13
C GLY A 225 4.60 -0.90 -21.17
N HIS A 226 4.86 0.31 -21.69
CA HIS A 226 3.85 1.36 -21.83
C HIS A 226 2.64 0.92 -22.67
N SER A 227 2.84 0.12 -23.72
CA SER A 227 1.77 -0.46 -24.54
C SER A 227 0.82 -1.34 -23.73
N LEU A 228 1.36 -2.20 -22.85
CA LEU A 228 0.55 -3.02 -21.93
C LEU A 228 -0.35 -2.17 -21.03
N VAL A 229 0.16 -1.03 -20.53
CA VAL A 229 -0.63 -0.10 -19.70
C VAL A 229 -1.76 0.53 -20.51
N ILE A 230 -1.46 0.97 -21.74
CA ILE A 230 -2.44 1.55 -22.67
C ILE A 230 -3.54 0.54 -23.00
N GLU A 231 -3.14 -0.68 -23.39
CA GLU A 231 -4.06 -1.77 -23.75
C GLU A 231 -4.95 -2.14 -22.58
N ALA A 232 -4.37 -2.33 -21.40
CA ALA A 232 -5.12 -2.70 -20.21
C ALA A 232 -6.11 -1.61 -19.78
N HIS A 233 -5.71 -0.33 -19.85
CA HIS A 233 -6.61 0.79 -19.57
C HIS A 233 -7.78 0.84 -20.57
N LYS A 234 -7.49 0.67 -21.87
CA LYS A 234 -8.53 0.62 -22.92
C LYS A 234 -9.46 -0.59 -22.75
N ALA A 235 -8.95 -1.71 -22.25
CA ALA A 235 -9.73 -2.90 -21.92
C ALA A 235 -10.53 -2.76 -20.61
N GLY A 236 -10.35 -1.67 -19.86
CA GLY A 236 -11.05 -1.44 -18.60
C GLY A 236 -10.55 -2.30 -17.44
N HIS A 237 -9.28 -2.74 -17.47
CA HIS A 237 -8.68 -3.47 -16.36
C HIS A 237 -8.39 -2.53 -15.19
N ASP A 238 -8.96 -2.82 -14.02
CA ASP A 238 -8.70 -2.05 -12.80
C ASP A 238 -7.29 -2.26 -12.26
N LEU A 239 -6.71 -3.44 -12.49
CA LEU A 239 -5.40 -3.87 -12.01
C LEU A 239 -4.64 -4.64 -13.09
N ILE A 240 -3.34 -4.35 -13.18
CA ILE A 240 -2.38 -5.11 -13.98
C ILE A 240 -1.16 -5.52 -13.16
N PRO A 241 -0.55 -6.69 -13.46
CA PRO A 241 0.68 -7.11 -12.82
C PRO A 241 1.85 -6.23 -13.30
N ALA A 242 2.76 -5.91 -12.40
CA ALA A 242 3.98 -5.18 -12.68
C ALA A 242 5.13 -5.68 -11.81
N LYS A 243 6.36 -5.48 -12.27
CA LYS A 243 7.57 -5.80 -11.54
C LYS A 243 8.30 -4.52 -11.14
N ILE A 244 8.46 -4.33 -9.83
CA ILE A 244 9.30 -3.25 -9.30
C ILE A 244 10.76 -3.65 -9.52
N ILE A 245 11.48 -2.94 -10.38
CA ILE A 245 12.90 -3.21 -10.65
C ILE A 245 13.82 -2.56 -9.61
N THR A 246 13.42 -1.41 -9.05
CA THR A 246 14.13 -0.73 -7.97
C THR A 246 13.30 0.39 -7.37
N GLU A 247 13.62 0.74 -6.12
CA GLU A 247 13.11 1.92 -5.40
C GLU A 247 14.28 2.83 -4.95
N GLU A 248 15.52 2.50 -5.34
CA GLU A 248 16.74 3.16 -4.89
C GLU A 248 17.15 4.27 -5.88
N ALA A 249 17.07 5.53 -5.45
CA ALA A 249 17.21 6.70 -6.31
C ALA A 249 18.52 6.76 -7.14
N ASN A 250 19.62 6.20 -6.61
CA ASN A 250 20.94 6.23 -7.24
C ASN A 250 21.24 4.97 -8.06
N GLN A 251 20.32 3.99 -8.10
CA GLN A 251 20.51 2.79 -8.89
C GLN A 251 20.38 3.11 -10.39
N LEU A 252 21.28 2.53 -11.19
CA LEU A 252 21.24 2.64 -12.65
C LEU A 252 20.13 1.77 -13.23
N LEU A 253 19.41 2.33 -14.17
CA LEU A 253 18.43 1.68 -15.02
C LEU A 253 19.12 1.12 -16.28
N ASN A 254 18.39 0.34 -17.09
CA ASN A 254 18.96 -0.37 -18.24
C ASN A 254 19.58 0.55 -19.31
N ASP A 255 19.13 1.79 -19.37
CA ASP A 255 19.62 2.85 -20.27
C ASP A 255 20.80 3.65 -19.67
N GLY A 256 21.31 3.24 -18.51
CA GLY A 256 22.51 3.80 -17.88
C GLY A 256 22.28 5.12 -17.14
N VAL A 257 21.03 5.56 -16.97
CA VAL A 257 20.68 6.70 -16.10
C VAL A 257 20.22 6.23 -14.74
N THR A 258 20.36 7.08 -13.72
CA THR A 258 19.83 6.78 -12.38
C THR A 258 18.31 6.89 -12.35
N VAL A 259 17.68 6.21 -11.39
CA VAL A 259 16.24 6.34 -11.10
C VAL A 259 15.81 7.80 -10.94
N ALA A 260 16.59 8.61 -10.20
CA ALA A 260 16.30 10.02 -10.00
C ALA A 260 16.35 10.81 -11.32
N GLU A 261 17.38 10.57 -12.15
CA GLU A 261 17.50 11.22 -13.47
C GLU A 261 16.37 10.84 -14.41
N ALA A 262 15.98 9.56 -14.45
CA ALA A 262 14.85 9.10 -15.25
C ALA A 262 13.53 9.75 -14.82
N ALA A 263 13.27 9.83 -13.51
CA ALA A 263 12.09 10.49 -12.99
C ALA A 263 12.06 12.00 -13.34
N HIS A 264 13.19 12.70 -13.26
CA HIS A 264 13.27 14.13 -13.58
C HIS A 264 13.14 14.43 -15.08
N LYS A 265 13.28 13.44 -15.97
CA LYS A 265 13.03 13.61 -17.41
C LYS A 265 11.53 13.63 -17.74
N VAL A 266 10.67 13.13 -16.84
CA VAL A 266 9.22 13.13 -17.04
C VAL A 266 8.68 14.54 -16.84
N SER A 267 8.19 15.15 -17.91
CA SER A 267 7.69 16.54 -17.91
C SER A 267 6.17 16.61 -17.79
N LEU A 268 5.65 17.78 -17.38
CA LEU A 268 4.21 17.98 -17.27
C LEU A 268 3.49 17.80 -18.61
N ALA A 269 4.15 18.14 -19.72
CA ALA A 269 3.62 17.93 -21.06
C ALA A 269 3.40 16.44 -21.34
N MET A 270 4.39 15.60 -21.04
CA MET A 270 4.27 14.13 -21.20
C MET A 270 3.12 13.56 -20.38
N LEU A 271 2.94 14.04 -19.14
CA LEU A 271 1.84 13.59 -18.28
C LEU A 271 0.49 14.01 -18.84
N LYS A 272 0.37 15.23 -19.37
CA LYS A 272 -0.87 15.73 -19.98
C LYS A 272 -1.21 15.00 -21.28
N ASP A 273 -0.23 14.72 -22.13
CA ASP A 273 -0.43 13.96 -23.36
C ASP A 273 -0.94 12.54 -23.04
N TRP A 274 -0.40 11.93 -21.98
CA TRP A 274 -0.83 10.62 -21.48
C TRP A 274 -2.26 10.65 -20.92
N GLU A 275 -2.59 11.67 -20.11
CA GLU A 275 -3.94 11.93 -19.59
C GLU A 275 -4.97 12.11 -20.72
N GLU A 276 -4.62 12.92 -21.73
CA GLU A 276 -5.48 13.18 -22.89
C GLU A 276 -5.69 11.91 -23.71
N ALA A 277 -4.63 11.18 -24.03
CA ALA A 277 -4.70 9.99 -24.85
C ALA A 277 -5.46 8.83 -24.18
N LEU A 278 -5.45 8.76 -22.85
CA LEU A 278 -6.14 7.73 -22.07
C LEU A 278 -7.45 8.21 -21.44
N GLY A 279 -7.80 9.49 -21.55
CA GLY A 279 -9.06 10.02 -21.05
C GLY A 279 -9.22 9.96 -19.52
N PHE A 280 -8.15 10.24 -18.77
CA PHE A 280 -8.22 10.39 -17.31
C PHE A 280 -7.36 11.57 -16.84
N LYS A 281 -7.44 11.91 -15.56
CA LYS A 281 -6.54 12.89 -14.93
C LYS A 281 -5.89 12.31 -13.70
N TYR A 282 -4.60 12.57 -13.53
CA TYR A 282 -3.90 12.31 -12.29
C TYR A 282 -4.47 13.22 -11.19
N THR A 283 -4.56 12.66 -10.00
CA THR A 283 -4.95 13.37 -8.78
C THR A 283 -3.80 14.22 -8.25
N ARG A 284 -2.55 13.84 -8.55
CA ARG A 284 -1.31 14.48 -8.13
C ARG A 284 -0.22 14.31 -9.18
N TYR A 285 0.67 15.30 -9.24
CA TYR A 285 1.86 15.29 -10.08
C TYR A 285 3.13 15.24 -9.20
N PRO A 286 4.23 14.65 -9.66
CA PRO A 286 5.51 14.75 -8.96
C PRO A 286 5.97 16.22 -8.88
N GLU A 287 6.60 16.60 -7.76
CA GLU A 287 6.99 18.00 -7.48
C GLU A 287 8.01 18.60 -8.47
N ALA A 288 8.70 17.75 -9.23
CA ALA A 288 9.81 18.13 -10.11
C ALA A 288 9.40 18.27 -11.59
N VAL A 289 8.10 18.42 -11.87
CA VAL A 289 7.48 18.26 -13.19
C VAL A 289 6.95 19.57 -13.76
#